data_AF-A0A0K8U1M7-F1
#
_entry.id   AF-A0A0K8U1M7-F1
#
_cell.length_a   1.000
_cell.length_b   1.000
_cell.length_c   1.000
_cell.angle_alpha   90.00
_cell.angle_beta   90.00
_cell.angle_gamma   90.00
#
_symmetry.space_group_name_H-M   'P 1'
#
loop_
_entity.id
_entity.type
_entity.pdbx_description
1 polymer ?
#
loop_
_entity_poly.entity_id
_entity_poly.type
_entity_poly.pdbx_seq_one_letter_code
_entity_poly.pdbx_strand_id
1 'polypeptide(L)'
;MQGVSSLVKTTIPDYLSNLPIPDSFTGWFKLSFKDWLALVPPTAVVAGLGYVSYLAFCPAARKGCSGSGRCNESIRKSEAKVVDMIDIENIAEKAAFCRCWKTKNWPYCDGSHGEHNKQTGDNVGPVVLQRKK
;
A
#
# COMPACT_ATOMS: atom_id res chain seq x y z
N MET A 1 -23.87 -21.19 -14.64
CA MET A 1 -23.46 -20.63 -15.96
C MET A 1 -24.59 -19.89 -16.67
N GLN A 2 -25.79 -20.47 -16.81
CA GLN A 2 -26.90 -19.81 -17.54
C GLN A 2 -27.36 -18.49 -16.89
N GLY A 3 -27.47 -18.41 -15.56
CA GLY A 3 -27.88 -17.17 -14.87
C GLY A 3 -26.90 -16.01 -14.97
N VAL A 4 -25.59 -16.28 -14.99
CA VAL A 4 -24.56 -15.24 -15.22
C VAL A 4 -24.60 -14.78 -16.67
N SER A 5 -24.79 -15.71 -17.61
CA SER A 5 -24.91 -15.38 -19.03
C SER A 5 -26.15 -14.54 -19.32
N SER A 6 -27.30 -14.80 -18.67
CA SER A 6 -28.49 -13.97 -18.83
C SER A 6 -28.29 -12.60 -18.20
N LEU A 7 -27.73 -12.52 -16.99
CA LEU A 7 -27.47 -11.25 -16.33
C LEU A 7 -26.58 -10.32 -17.18
N VAL A 8 -25.48 -10.87 -17.71
CA VAL A 8 -24.50 -10.11 -18.51
C VAL A 8 -25.04 -9.75 -19.90
N LYS A 9 -25.79 -10.65 -20.55
CA LYS A 9 -26.21 -10.44 -21.95
C LYS A 9 -27.57 -9.77 -22.10
N THR A 10 -28.44 -9.83 -21.10
CA THR A 10 -29.81 -9.28 -21.21
C THR A 10 -30.08 -8.24 -20.13
N THR A 11 -29.97 -8.60 -18.85
CA THR A 11 -30.37 -7.70 -17.75
C THR A 11 -29.54 -6.41 -17.67
N ILE A 12 -28.22 -6.50 -17.82
CA ILE A 12 -27.35 -5.32 -17.75
C ILE A 12 -27.54 -4.40 -18.97
N PRO A 13 -27.50 -4.89 -20.23
CA PRO A 13 -27.79 -4.05 -21.40
C PRO A 13 -29.18 -3.40 -21.36
N ASP A 14 -30.21 -4.15 -20.95
CA ASP A 14 -31.57 -3.63 -20.82
C ASP A 14 -31.65 -2.53 -19.73
N TYR A 15 -30.93 -2.68 -18.62
CA TYR A 15 -30.86 -1.66 -17.59
C TYR A 15 -30.12 -0.40 -18.06
N LEU A 16 -28.96 -0.55 -18.71
CA LEU A 16 -28.13 0.57 -19.16
C LEU A 16 -28.77 1.36 -20.31
N SER A 17 -29.50 0.70 -21.21
CA SER A 17 -30.19 1.35 -22.33
C SER A 17 -31.40 2.19 -21.91
N ASN A 18 -32.00 1.88 -20.75
CA ASN A 18 -33.13 2.62 -20.20
C ASN A 18 -32.71 3.74 -19.23
N LEU A 19 -31.42 4.07 -19.14
CA LEU A 19 -30.96 5.13 -18.24
C LEU A 19 -31.38 6.52 -18.75
N PRO A 20 -31.88 7.41 -17.87
CA PRO A 20 -32.25 8.78 -18.23
C PRO A 20 -31.00 9.67 -18.31
N ILE A 21 -30.16 9.46 -19.32
CA ILE A 21 -28.95 10.26 -19.56
C ILE A 21 -29.33 11.47 -20.42
N PRO A 22 -29.24 12.71 -19.91
CA PRO A 22 -29.57 13.88 -20.68
C PRO A 22 -28.45 14.26 -21.67
N ASP A 23 -28.82 14.59 -22.90
CA ASP A 23 -27.88 14.97 -23.97
C ASP A 23 -27.33 16.41 -23.86
N SER A 24 -27.78 17.17 -22.85
CA SER A 24 -27.40 18.57 -22.66
C SER A 24 -27.08 18.88 -21.20
N PHE A 25 -26.16 19.83 -20.99
CA PHE A 25 -25.76 20.29 -19.65
C PHE A 25 -26.94 20.82 -18.82
N THR A 26 -27.96 21.41 -19.45
CA THR A 26 -29.16 21.92 -18.76
C THR A 26 -30.19 20.83 -18.46
N GLY A 27 -30.13 19.68 -19.15
CA GLY A 27 -31.02 18.54 -18.91
C GLY A 27 -30.81 17.86 -17.56
N TRP A 28 -29.60 17.96 -16.99
CA TRP A 28 -29.29 17.44 -15.65
C TRP A 28 -30.12 18.07 -14.53
N PHE A 29 -30.54 19.32 -14.70
CA PHE A 29 -31.40 20.02 -13.73
C PHE A 29 -32.88 19.68 -13.85
N LYS A 30 -33.28 18.92 -14.89
CA LYS A 30 -34.67 18.51 -15.15
C LYS A 30 -34.98 17.07 -14.71
N LEU A 31 -33.98 16.35 -14.20
CA LEU A 31 -34.13 14.97 -13.76
C LEU A 31 -34.94 14.89 -12.46
N SER A 32 -35.84 13.92 -12.37
CA SER A 32 -36.56 13.62 -11.14
C SER A 32 -35.66 12.87 -10.14
N PHE A 33 -36.05 12.84 -8.87
CA PHE A 33 -35.31 12.12 -7.83
C PHE A 33 -35.09 10.64 -8.17
N LYS A 34 -36.06 10.00 -8.84
CA LYS A 34 -35.97 8.60 -9.28
C LYS A 34 -34.94 8.40 -10.38
N ASP A 35 -34.82 9.36 -11.30
CA ASP A 35 -33.86 9.32 -12.40
C ASP A 35 -32.42 9.48 -11.88
N TRP A 36 -32.25 10.36 -10.89
CA TRP A 36 -31.01 10.50 -10.15
C TRP A 36 -30.59 9.21 -9.44
N LEU A 37 -31.53 8.52 -8.78
CA LEU A 37 -31.24 7.24 -8.12
C LEU A 37 -30.83 6.15 -9.12
N ALA A 38 -31.44 6.11 -10.31
CA ALA A 38 -31.09 5.14 -11.35
C ALA A 38 -29.66 5.32 -11.89
N LEU A 39 -29.11 6.54 -11.81
CA LEU A 39 -27.73 6.84 -12.24
C LEU A 39 -26.67 6.49 -11.19
N VAL A 40 -27.05 6.27 -9.92
CA VAL A 40 -26.10 5.98 -8.83
C VAL A 40 -25.32 4.68 -9.05
N PRO A 41 -25.93 3.52 -9.36
CA PRO A 41 -25.19 2.28 -9.55
C PRO A 41 -24.13 2.33 -10.66
N PRO A 42 -24.42 2.79 -11.90
CA PRO A 42 -23.41 2.84 -12.95
C PRO A 42 -22.31 3.86 -12.65
N THR A 43 -22.64 5.02 -12.08
CA THR A 43 -21.64 6.03 -11.72
C THR A 43 -20.72 5.56 -10.58
N ALA A 44 -21.27 4.87 -9.58
CA ALA A 44 -20.48 4.27 -8.50
C ALA A 44 -19.52 3.21 -9.03
N VAL A 45 -19.95 2.37 -9.99
CA VAL A 45 -19.08 1.37 -10.62
C VAL A 45 -17.95 2.04 -11.40
N VAL A 46 -18.26 3.03 -12.24
CA VAL A 46 -17.24 3.74 -13.03
C VAL A 46 -16.26 4.49 -12.14
N ALA A 47 -16.75 5.20 -11.13
CA ALA A 47 -15.91 5.89 -10.16
C ALA A 47 -15.04 4.91 -9.37
N GLY A 48 -15.61 3.77 -8.94
CA GLY A 48 -14.88 2.72 -8.25
C GLY A 48 -13.76 2.10 -9.10
N LEU A 49 -14.06 1.74 -10.35
CA LEU A 49 -13.06 1.21 -11.29
C LEU A 49 -11.96 2.23 -11.60
N GLY A 50 -12.33 3.50 -11.80
CA GLY A 50 -11.39 4.60 -12.01
C GLY A 50 -10.47 4.80 -10.80
N TYR A 51 -11.04 4.80 -9.58
CA TYR A 51 -10.28 4.93 -8.34
C TYR A 51 -9.33 3.75 -8.10
N VAL A 52 -9.79 2.51 -8.33
CA VAL A 52 -8.95 1.30 -8.21
C VAL A 52 -7.83 1.32 -9.24
N SER A 53 -8.12 1.72 -10.48
CA SER A 53 -7.09 1.86 -11.53
C SER A 53 -6.09 2.95 -11.18
N TYR A 54 -6.56 4.09 -10.67
CA TYR A 54 -5.69 5.16 -10.19
C TYR A 54 -4.77 4.68 -9.07
N LEU A 55 -5.28 3.95 -8.08
CA LEU A 55 -4.45 3.32 -7.05
C LEU A 55 -3.49 2.28 -7.62
N ALA A 56 -3.91 1.52 -8.64
CA ALA A 56 -3.09 0.50 -9.29
C ALA A 56 -1.88 1.12 -10.02
N PHE A 57 -2.11 2.19 -10.79
CA PHE A 57 -1.14 2.78 -11.70
C PHE A 57 -0.41 4.02 -11.15
N CYS A 58 -0.88 4.62 -10.04
CA CYS A 58 -0.19 5.72 -9.36
C CYS A 58 0.32 5.29 -7.96
N PRO A 59 1.60 4.90 -7.84
CA PRO A 59 2.20 4.51 -6.55
C PRO A 59 2.13 5.58 -5.46
N ALA A 60 2.20 6.86 -5.85
CA ALA A 60 2.06 7.99 -4.93
C ALA A 60 0.65 8.12 -4.30
N ALA A 61 -0.37 7.51 -4.90
CA ALA A 61 -1.72 7.47 -4.36
C ALA A 61 -1.92 6.37 -3.31
N ARG A 62 -0.99 5.40 -3.23
CA ARG A 62 -0.95 4.36 -2.18
C ARG A 62 -0.31 4.86 -0.88
N LYS A 63 -0.23 6.17 -0.66
CA LYS A 63 0.29 6.74 0.58
C LYS A 63 -0.64 6.35 1.73
N GLY A 64 -0.24 5.35 2.52
CA GLY A 64 -0.86 5.12 3.82
C GLY A 64 -1.32 3.71 4.14
N CYS A 65 -1.18 2.72 3.25
CA CYS A 65 -1.19 1.33 3.70
C CYS A 65 0.16 1.05 4.37
N SER A 66 0.33 1.59 5.58
CA SER A 66 1.41 1.21 6.48
C SER A 66 1.36 -0.30 6.56
N GLY A 67 2.37 -0.96 5.99
CA GLY A 67 2.65 -2.34 6.30
C GLY A 67 2.60 -2.50 7.83
N SER A 68 2.13 -3.67 8.26
CA SER A 68 2.09 -4.11 9.66
C SER A 68 3.12 -3.36 10.51
N GLY A 69 2.71 -2.69 11.59
CA GLY A 69 3.57 -1.84 12.46
C GLY A 69 4.73 -2.57 13.17
N ARG A 70 5.16 -3.71 12.65
CA ARG A 70 6.33 -4.49 13.02
C ARG A 70 7.58 -3.85 12.41
N CYS A 71 8.55 -3.52 13.25
CA CYS A 71 9.86 -3.05 12.78
C CYS A 71 10.66 -4.17 12.08
N ASN A 72 10.58 -5.39 12.62
CA ASN A 72 11.27 -6.57 12.10
C ASN A 72 10.30 -7.36 11.20
N GLU A 73 10.72 -7.72 9.98
CA GLU A 73 9.92 -8.52 9.03
C GLU A 73 10.46 -9.94 8.85
N SER A 74 11.78 -10.15 8.93
CA SER A 74 12.42 -11.43 8.54
C SER A 74 13.39 -12.02 9.56
N ILE A 75 13.93 -11.23 10.48
CA ILE A 75 15.06 -11.65 11.33
C ILE A 75 14.54 -12.49 12.51
N ARG A 76 15.03 -13.74 12.63
CA ARG A 76 14.86 -14.64 13.79
C ARG A 76 13.41 -14.70 14.31
N LYS A 77 12.44 -14.95 13.42
CA LYS A 77 11.00 -14.94 13.73
C LYS A 77 10.50 -16.04 14.65
N SER A 78 11.27 -17.10 14.82
CA SER A 78 11.00 -18.17 15.77
C SER A 78 11.16 -17.70 17.22
N GLU A 79 11.89 -16.61 17.46
CA GLU A 79 12.18 -16.12 18.81
C GLU A 79 11.17 -15.07 19.24
N ALA A 80 10.67 -15.19 20.47
CA ALA A 80 9.77 -14.19 21.04
C ALA A 80 10.44 -12.82 21.21
N LYS A 81 11.77 -12.80 21.43
CA LYS A 81 12.57 -11.60 21.61
C LYS A 81 13.99 -11.83 21.12
N VAL A 82 14.38 -11.14 20.06
CA VAL A 82 15.73 -11.20 19.50
C VAL A 82 16.65 -10.26 20.28
N VAL A 83 17.70 -10.81 20.88
CA VAL A 83 18.74 -10.08 21.63
C VAL A 83 20.10 -10.62 21.23
N ASP A 84 21.06 -9.73 21.03
CA ASP A 84 22.45 -10.08 20.70
C ASP A 84 23.38 -9.49 21.76
N MET A 85 24.25 -10.33 22.31
CA MET A 85 25.31 -9.94 23.24
C MET A 85 26.61 -9.86 22.46
N ILE A 86 27.35 -8.76 22.62
CA ILE A 86 28.56 -8.47 21.87
C ILE A 86 29.62 -7.98 22.84
N ASP A 87 30.74 -8.72 22.89
CA ASP A 87 31.87 -8.35 23.73
C ASP A 87 32.66 -7.22 23.06
N ILE A 88 32.86 -6.13 23.81
CA ILE A 88 33.55 -4.92 23.33
C ILE A 88 35.04 -5.20 23.04
N GLU A 89 35.62 -6.23 23.65
CA GLU A 89 37.02 -6.60 23.44
C GLU A 89 37.24 -7.34 22.12
N ASN A 90 36.19 -8.02 21.62
CA ASN A 90 36.24 -8.87 20.42
C ASN A 90 35.76 -8.17 19.15
N ILE A 91 35.50 -6.85 19.19
CA ILE A 91 35.16 -6.07 17.99
C ILE A 91 36.41 -5.47 17.33
N ALA A 92 36.33 -5.28 16.01
CA ALA A 92 37.32 -4.51 15.25
C ALA A 92 37.43 -3.07 15.78
N GLU A 93 38.45 -2.32 15.33
CA GLU A 93 38.66 -0.90 15.73
C GLU A 93 37.39 -0.05 15.58
N LYS A 94 36.54 -0.39 14.60
CA LYS A 94 35.25 0.23 14.35
C LYS A 94 34.24 -0.84 13.91
N ALA A 95 33.08 -0.88 14.55
CA ALA A 95 31.99 -1.78 14.20
C ALA A 95 30.66 -0.99 14.15
N ALA A 96 29.77 -1.36 13.24
CA ALA A 96 28.44 -0.76 13.11
C ALA A 96 27.36 -1.83 13.26
N PHE A 97 26.38 -1.59 14.12
CA PHE A 97 25.29 -2.50 14.44
C PHE A 97 23.96 -1.98 13.92
N CYS A 98 23.16 -2.90 13.37
CA CYS A 98 21.88 -2.61 12.77
C CYS A 98 20.84 -2.20 13.83
N ARG A 99 20.03 -1.19 13.51
CA ARG A 99 18.82 -0.84 14.25
C ARG A 99 17.55 -0.84 13.41
N CYS A 100 17.67 -0.99 12.09
CA CYS A 100 16.55 -0.92 11.16
C CYS A 100 15.88 -2.28 10.89
N TRP A 101 16.46 -3.40 11.35
CA TRP A 101 15.98 -4.77 11.08
C TRP A 101 15.93 -5.17 9.60
N LYS A 102 16.57 -4.40 8.70
CA LYS A 102 16.62 -4.69 7.25
C LYS A 102 17.94 -5.31 6.77
N THR A 103 18.93 -5.45 7.65
CA THR A 103 20.22 -6.03 7.27
C THR A 103 20.10 -7.51 6.91
N LYS A 104 20.93 -7.95 5.97
CA LYS A 104 21.14 -9.36 5.63
C LYS A 104 22.22 -10.02 6.49
N ASN A 105 23.00 -9.24 7.24
CA ASN A 105 24.12 -9.69 8.06
C ASN A 105 23.92 -9.32 9.53
N TRP A 106 22.74 -9.67 10.08
CA TRP A 106 22.42 -9.39 11.48
C TRP A 106 23.48 -9.98 12.43
N PRO A 107 23.95 -9.24 13.46
CA PRO A 107 23.50 -7.94 13.95
C PRO A 107 24.22 -6.72 13.35
N TYR A 108 25.11 -6.92 12.38
CA TYR A 108 25.91 -5.85 11.79
C TYR A 108 25.12 -4.98 10.81
N CYS A 109 25.53 -3.72 10.66
CA CYS A 109 24.96 -2.83 9.66
C CYS A 109 25.67 -3.01 8.32
N ASP A 110 24.91 -3.33 7.28
CA ASP A 110 25.36 -3.47 5.89
C ASP A 110 24.93 -2.30 4.98
N GLY A 111 24.32 -1.25 5.56
CA GLY A 111 23.83 -0.08 4.81
C GLY A 111 22.37 -0.19 4.34
N SER A 112 21.67 -1.30 4.57
CA SER A 112 20.26 -1.49 4.14
C SER A 112 19.28 -0.45 4.68
N HIS A 113 19.63 0.25 5.77
CA HIS A 113 18.83 1.36 6.30
C HIS A 113 18.68 2.53 5.32
N GLY A 114 19.64 2.74 4.41
CA GLY A 114 19.57 3.82 3.42
C GLY A 114 18.41 3.65 2.45
N GLU A 115 18.23 2.44 1.91
CA GLU A 115 17.11 2.13 1.01
C GLU A 115 15.78 2.17 1.76
N HIS A 116 15.73 1.63 2.99
CA HIS A 116 14.55 1.71 3.87
C HIS A 116 14.12 3.16 4.09
N ASN A 117 15.05 4.04 4.47
CA ASN A 117 14.77 5.47 4.70
C ASN A 117 14.25 6.15 3.42
N LYS A 118 14.85 5.85 2.27
CA LYS A 118 14.43 6.42 0.98
C LYS A 118 13.00 6.01 0.60
N GLN A 119 12.63 4.75 0.84
CA GLN A 119 11.31 4.23 0.50
C GLN A 119 10.21 4.70 1.46
N THR A 120 10.52 4.77 2.75
CA THR A 120 9.54 5.04 3.81
C THR A 120 9.49 6.50 4.25
N GLY A 121 10.52 7.29 3.94
CA GLY A 121 10.71 8.63 4.51
C GLY A 121 11.23 8.62 5.95
N ASP A 122 11.69 7.46 6.44
CA ASP A 122 12.26 7.28 7.78
C ASP A 122 13.70 7.82 7.87
N ASN A 123 14.25 7.88 9.08
CA ASN A 123 15.57 8.44 9.37
C ASN A 123 16.42 7.56 10.30
N VAL A 124 16.21 6.25 10.29
CA VAL A 124 16.98 5.31 11.12
C VAL A 124 18.42 5.17 10.66
N GLY A 125 19.31 4.83 11.60
CA GLY A 125 20.73 4.60 11.33
C GLY A 125 21.37 3.63 12.33
N PRO A 126 22.58 3.14 12.06
CA PRO A 126 23.26 2.16 12.91
C PRO A 126 23.75 2.75 14.23
N VAL A 127 24.12 1.88 15.17
CA VAL A 127 24.98 2.24 16.31
C VAL A 127 26.41 1.92 15.94
N VAL A 128 27.30 2.89 16.02
CA VAL A 128 28.72 2.71 15.69
C VAL A 128 29.52 2.67 16.98
N LEU A 129 30.21 1.56 17.22
CA LEU A 129 31.21 1.43 18.27
C LEU A 129 32.59 1.65 17.68
N GLN A 130 33.38 2.51 18.30
CA GLN A 130 34.75 2.77 17.91
C GLN A 130 35.63 2.66 19.16
N ARG A 131 36.69 1.86 19.07
CA ARG A 131 37.68 1.81 20.14
C ARG A 131 38.42 3.14 20.16
N LYS A 132 38.45 3.76 21.34
CA LYS A 132 39.27 4.96 21.56
C LYS A 132 40.73 4.54 21.39
N LYS A 133 41.44 5.22 20.49
CA LYS A 133 42.88 5.09 20.34
C LYS A 133 43.60 5.68 21.55
#